data_AF-A0A1F5G955-F1
#
_entry.id   AF-A0A1F5G955-F1
#
_cell.length_a   1.000
_cell.length_b   1.000
_cell.length_c   1.000
_cell.angle_alpha   90.00
_cell.angle_beta   90.00
_cell.angle_gamma   90.00
#
_symmetry.space_group_name_H-M   'P 1'
#
loop_
_entity.id
_entity.type
_entity.pdbx_description
1 polymer ?
#
loop_
_entity_poly.entity_id
_entity_poly.type
_entity_poly.pdbx_seq_one_letter_code
_entity_poly.pdbx_strand_id
1 'polypeptide(L)'
;MKQLVLSDVVAALTDKPTSIGDRLATLGLTKEEAGKKFSAEILKTEVYASSFAKFLQDNAVILSDTIPAKELPEDYKNPFEAEDSTVGDRLTALGVEDKDIKDMFDKKTLDLSLNGDEFQDFIVKNQAKFLGKLESLATQGG
;
A
#
# COMPACT_ATOMS: atom_id res chain seq x y z
N MET A 1 2.64 -17.81 -7.43
CA MET A 1 2.02 -16.75 -6.61
C MET A 1 1.40 -15.71 -7.50
N LYS A 2 0.26 -15.15 -7.09
CA LYS A 2 -0.50 -14.14 -7.85
C LYS A 2 0.23 -12.79 -7.78
N GLN A 3 0.29 -12.07 -8.90
CA GLN A 3 0.70 -10.67 -8.90
C GLN A 3 -0.32 -9.87 -8.08
N LEU A 4 0.11 -9.26 -6.98
CA LEU A 4 -0.74 -8.35 -6.22
C LEU A 4 -0.92 -7.08 -7.02
N VAL A 5 -2.17 -6.77 -7.33
CA VAL A 5 -2.57 -5.49 -7.89
C VAL A 5 -3.16 -4.63 -6.79
N LEU A 6 -3.19 -3.31 -6.97
CA LEU A 6 -3.66 -2.36 -5.94
C LEU A 6 -5.06 -2.71 -5.41
N SER A 7 -5.92 -3.28 -6.27
CA SER A 7 -7.25 -3.78 -5.90
C SER A 7 -7.23 -4.94 -4.90
N ASP A 8 -6.21 -5.79 -4.91
CA ASP A 8 -6.04 -6.87 -3.94
C ASP A 8 -5.67 -6.30 -2.55
N VAL A 9 -4.84 -5.25 -2.51
CA VAL A 9 -4.48 -4.55 -1.26
C VAL A 9 -5.69 -3.82 -0.67
N VAL A 10 -6.48 -3.14 -1.51
CA VAL A 10 -7.72 -2.48 -1.10
C VAL A 10 -8.74 -3.51 -0.62
N ALA A 11 -8.89 -4.65 -1.31
CA ALA A 11 -9.78 -5.73 -0.91
C ALA A 11 -9.40 -6.31 0.48
N ALA A 12 -8.10 -6.46 0.75
CA ALA A 12 -7.59 -6.91 2.04
C ALA A 12 -7.79 -5.89 3.17
N LEU A 13 -8.10 -4.63 2.85
CA LEU A 13 -8.32 -3.53 3.80
C LEU A 13 -9.77 -3.01 3.79
N THR A 14 -10.73 -3.83 3.35
CA THR A 14 -12.15 -3.47 3.37
C THR A 14 -12.73 -3.34 4.79
N ASP A 15 -13.77 -2.51 4.93
CA ASP A 15 -14.46 -2.21 6.19
C ASP A 15 -15.26 -3.38 6.78
N LYS A 16 -15.47 -4.47 6.03
CA LYS A 16 -16.18 -5.63 6.56
C LYS A 16 -15.27 -6.44 7.48
N PRO A 17 -15.73 -6.85 8.68
CA PRO A 17 -15.01 -7.81 9.50
C PRO A 17 -14.68 -9.05 8.68
N THR A 18 -13.40 -9.39 8.59
CA THR A 18 -12.92 -10.55 7.83
C THR A 18 -11.81 -11.19 8.61
N SER A 19 -11.68 -12.52 8.52
CA SER A 19 -10.64 -13.26 9.22
C SER A 19 -9.24 -12.80 8.79
N ILE A 20 -8.29 -12.77 9.73
CA ILE A 20 -6.89 -12.46 9.44
C ILE A 20 -6.36 -13.40 8.33
N GLY A 21 -6.70 -14.68 8.39
CA GLY A 21 -6.26 -15.67 7.39
C GLY A 21 -6.78 -15.39 5.98
N ASP A 22 -8.05 -14.97 5.83
CA ASP A 22 -8.60 -14.67 4.51
C ASP A 22 -8.06 -13.34 3.95
N ARG A 23 -7.79 -12.35 4.82
CA ARG A 23 -7.11 -11.12 4.41
C ARG A 23 -5.67 -11.37 3.98
N LEU A 24 -4.91 -12.22 4.68
CA LEU A 24 -3.57 -12.66 4.27
C LEU A 24 -3.59 -13.43 2.94
N ALA A 25 -4.62 -14.25 2.71
CA ALA A 25 -4.82 -14.93 1.44
C ALA A 25 -5.08 -13.98 0.28
N THR A 26 -5.80 -12.89 0.53
CA THR A 26 -6.01 -11.81 -0.44
C THR A 26 -4.67 -11.12 -0.77
N LEU A 27 -3.78 -11.00 0.21
CA LEU A 27 -2.40 -10.52 0.05
C LEU A 27 -1.43 -11.59 -0.48
N GLY A 28 -1.93 -12.73 -0.93
CA GLY A 28 -1.13 -13.75 -1.62
C GLY A 28 -0.42 -14.77 -0.72
N LEU A 29 -0.64 -14.73 0.60
CA LEU A 29 -0.17 -15.80 1.51
C LEU A 29 -1.18 -16.95 1.53
N THR A 30 -0.77 -18.14 1.13
CA THR A 30 -1.65 -19.31 1.21
C THR A 30 -2.01 -19.65 2.66
N LYS A 31 -3.14 -20.33 2.87
CA LYS A 31 -3.58 -20.76 4.22
C LYS A 31 -2.56 -21.69 4.89
N GLU A 32 -1.83 -22.48 4.10
CA GLU A 32 -0.74 -23.34 4.61
C GLU A 32 0.49 -22.53 5.06
N GLU A 33 0.88 -21.49 4.31
CA GLU A 33 1.99 -20.60 4.69
C GLU A 33 1.64 -19.79 5.94
N ALA A 34 0.42 -19.25 6.00
CA ALA A 34 -0.07 -18.53 7.17
C ALA A 34 -0.17 -19.44 8.40
N GLY A 35 -0.64 -20.68 8.24
CA GLY A 35 -0.79 -21.66 9.32
C GLY A 35 0.53 -22.17 9.91
N LYS A 36 1.66 -22.02 9.20
CA LYS A 36 3.01 -22.30 9.72
C LYS A 36 3.54 -21.17 10.62
N LYS A 37 2.97 -19.97 10.54
CA LYS A 37 3.46 -18.75 11.20
C LYS A 37 2.55 -18.25 12.31
N PHE A 38 1.24 -18.47 12.17
CA PHE A 38 0.24 -18.01 13.11
C PHE A 38 -0.65 -19.17 13.55
N SER A 39 -1.11 -19.13 14.80
CA SER A 39 -2.03 -20.13 15.31
C SER A 39 -3.37 -20.08 14.57
N ALA A 40 -4.06 -21.22 14.51
CA ALA A 40 -5.38 -21.31 13.90
C ALA A 40 -6.40 -20.36 14.55
N GLU A 41 -6.23 -20.04 15.84
CA GLU A 41 -7.07 -19.07 16.55
C GLU A 41 -6.84 -17.66 16.01
N ILE A 42 -5.59 -17.22 15.88
CA ILE A 42 -5.25 -15.90 15.31
C ILE A 42 -5.78 -15.77 13.88
N LEU A 43 -5.59 -16.80 13.05
CA LEU A 43 -6.03 -16.78 11.65
C LEU A 43 -7.55 -16.72 11.50
N LYS A 44 -8.31 -17.26 12.46
CA LYS A 44 -9.78 -17.22 12.48
C LYS A 44 -10.33 -15.93 13.09
N THR A 45 -9.52 -15.13 13.76
CA THR A 45 -9.97 -13.86 14.36
C THR A 45 -10.47 -12.93 13.26
N GLU A 46 -11.73 -12.52 13.37
CA GLU A 46 -12.33 -11.52 12.49
C GLU A 46 -11.91 -10.12 12.94
N VAL A 47 -11.35 -9.36 12.00
CA VAL A 47 -10.84 -8.01 12.27
C VAL A 47 -11.29 -7.02 11.21
N TYR A 48 -11.43 -5.76 11.63
CA TYR A 48 -11.60 -4.62 10.75
C TYR A 48 -10.25 -4.23 10.10
N ALA A 49 -10.31 -3.42 9.05
CA ALA A 49 -9.14 -2.98 8.28
C ALA A 49 -8.06 -2.33 9.15
N SER A 50 -8.45 -1.46 10.10
CA SER A 50 -7.52 -0.78 11.00
C SER A 50 -6.78 -1.76 11.93
N SER A 51 -7.48 -2.74 12.49
CA SER A 51 -6.89 -3.79 13.32
C SER A 51 -6.03 -4.75 12.49
N PHE A 52 -6.40 -5.02 11.24
CA PHE A 52 -5.58 -5.81 10.33
C PHE A 52 -4.29 -5.08 9.92
N ALA A 53 -4.35 -3.77 9.65
CA ALA A 53 -3.17 -2.97 9.39
C ALA A 53 -2.20 -2.97 10.59
N LYS A 54 -2.74 -2.86 11.81
CA LYS A 54 -1.96 -2.99 13.05
C LYS A 54 -1.32 -4.38 13.17
N PHE A 55 -2.07 -5.43 12.85
CA PHE A 55 -1.55 -6.80 12.82
C PHE A 55 -0.38 -6.95 11.82
N LEU A 56 -0.48 -6.39 10.62
CA LEU A 56 0.61 -6.42 9.64
C LEU A 56 1.86 -5.68 10.15
N GLN A 57 1.68 -4.52 10.79
CA GLN A 57 2.78 -3.75 11.37
C GLN A 57 3.47 -4.52 12.51
N ASP A 58 2.69 -5.08 13.42
CA ASP A 58 3.21 -5.78 14.61
C ASP A 58 3.91 -7.10 14.25
N ASN A 59 3.58 -7.67 13.09
CA ASN A 59 4.13 -8.94 12.62
C ASN A 59 4.99 -8.77 11.37
N ALA A 60 5.43 -7.55 11.05
CA ALA A 60 6.20 -7.23 9.85
C ALA A 60 7.44 -8.14 9.67
N VAL A 61 8.15 -8.43 10.76
CA VAL A 61 9.34 -9.31 10.78
C VAL A 61 8.99 -10.78 10.49
N ILE A 62 7.84 -11.26 10.99
CA ILE A 62 7.39 -12.65 10.75
C ILE A 62 6.90 -12.81 9.30
N LEU A 63 6.30 -11.73 8.77
CA LEU A 63 5.75 -11.68 7.43
C LEU A 63 6.83 -11.42 6.36
N SER A 64 7.91 -10.70 6.69
CA SER A 64 9.00 -10.34 5.77
C SER A 64 9.74 -11.56 5.20
N ASP A 65 9.82 -12.67 5.93
CA ASP A 65 10.41 -13.93 5.45
C ASP A 65 9.54 -14.66 4.40
N THR A 66 8.33 -14.17 4.14
CA THR A 66 7.29 -14.87 3.34
C THR A 66 6.86 -14.10 2.11
N ILE A 67 7.02 -12.78 2.14
CA ILE A 67 6.93 -11.94 0.97
C ILE A 67 8.36 -11.88 0.46
N PRO A 68 8.79 -12.73 -0.49
CA PRO A 68 10.08 -12.52 -1.12
C PRO A 68 10.05 -11.07 -1.63
N ALA A 69 10.91 -10.23 -1.07
CA ALA A 69 11.24 -8.97 -1.71
C ALA A 69 11.76 -9.39 -3.07
N LYS A 70 10.89 -9.32 -4.10
CA LYS A 70 11.40 -9.32 -5.46
C LYS A 70 12.43 -8.22 -5.46
N GLU A 71 13.63 -8.53 -5.95
CA GLU A 71 14.64 -7.52 -6.17
C GLU A 71 13.94 -6.32 -6.78
N LEU A 72 14.06 -5.19 -6.07
CA LEU A 72 13.56 -3.94 -6.58
C LEU A 72 14.10 -3.84 -8.01
N PRO A 73 13.26 -3.52 -9.02
CA PRO A 73 13.73 -3.32 -10.37
C PRO A 73 15.02 -2.49 -10.35
N GLU A 74 16.00 -2.77 -11.22
CA GLU A 74 17.27 -2.02 -11.21
C GLU A 74 17.06 -0.50 -11.35
N ASP A 75 15.90 -0.09 -11.89
CA ASP A 75 15.44 1.28 -12.06
C ASP A 75 14.51 1.79 -10.94
N TYR A 76 14.29 1.02 -9.87
CA TYR A 76 13.50 1.45 -8.72
C TYR A 76 14.19 2.61 -8.02
N LYS A 77 13.49 3.73 -7.97
CA LYS A 77 13.87 4.90 -7.18
C LYS A 77 13.05 4.90 -5.91
N ASN A 78 13.71 4.92 -4.75
CA ASN A 78 13.00 5.04 -3.49
C ASN A 78 12.43 6.47 -3.36
N PRO A 79 11.09 6.63 -3.35
CA PRO A 79 10.47 7.95 -3.30
C PRO A 79 10.62 8.63 -1.93
N PHE A 80 11.24 7.98 -0.94
CA PHE A 80 11.53 8.52 0.38
C PHE A 80 13.04 8.67 0.63
N GLU A 81 13.87 8.55 -0.41
CA GLU A 81 15.29 8.86 -0.29
C GLU A 81 15.52 10.34 0.03
N ALA A 82 16.64 10.59 0.73
CA ALA A 82 17.04 11.92 1.19
C ALA A 82 17.42 12.87 0.05
N GLU A 83 17.77 12.34 -1.13
CA GLU A 83 18.08 13.15 -2.31
C GLU A 83 16.84 13.91 -2.78
N ASP A 84 17.00 15.18 -3.16
CA ASP A 84 15.90 16.00 -3.64
C ASP A 84 15.33 15.48 -4.96
N SER A 85 14.00 15.43 -5.04
CA SER A 85 13.28 15.05 -6.25
C SER A 85 11.91 15.71 -6.28
N THR A 86 11.31 15.82 -7.46
CA THR A 86 10.01 16.48 -7.59
C THR A 86 8.90 15.62 -6.99
N VAL A 87 7.83 16.25 -6.51
CA VAL A 87 6.61 15.55 -6.07
C VAL A 87 6.09 14.63 -7.18
N GLY A 88 6.11 15.09 -8.43
CA GLY A 88 5.68 14.28 -9.59
C GLY A 88 6.52 13.02 -9.78
N ASP A 89 7.84 13.12 -9.73
CA ASP A 89 8.75 11.99 -9.88
C ASP A 89 8.58 10.98 -8.74
N ARG A 90 8.45 11.45 -7.50
CA ARG A 90 8.25 10.58 -6.33
C ARG A 90 6.88 9.89 -6.36
N LEU A 91 5.82 10.57 -6.80
CA LEU A 91 4.50 9.94 -6.99
C LEU A 91 4.53 8.90 -8.12
N THR A 92 5.29 9.16 -9.18
CA THR A 92 5.49 8.19 -10.27
C THR A 92 6.26 6.97 -9.78
N ALA A 93 7.29 7.16 -8.95
CA ALA A 93 8.03 6.08 -8.31
C ALA A 93 7.18 5.23 -7.34
N LEU A 94 6.12 5.82 -6.76
CA LEU A 94 5.08 5.08 -6.02
C LEU A 94 4.11 4.30 -6.92
N GLY A 95 4.27 4.37 -8.25
CA GLY A 95 3.42 3.69 -9.22
C GLY A 95 2.08 4.36 -9.47
N VAL A 96 1.92 5.65 -9.13
CA VAL A 96 0.71 6.41 -9.45
C VAL A 96 0.76 6.82 -10.92
N GLU A 97 -0.32 6.58 -11.67
CA GLU A 97 -0.36 6.91 -13.09
C GLU A 97 -0.36 8.43 -13.32
N ASP A 98 0.36 8.90 -14.35
CA ASP A 98 0.53 10.33 -14.67
C ASP A 98 -0.79 11.08 -14.83
N LYS A 99 -1.83 10.43 -15.40
CA LYS A 99 -3.18 11.01 -15.47
C LYS A 99 -3.78 11.27 -14.09
N ASP A 100 -3.60 10.35 -13.16
CA ASP A 100 -4.17 10.45 -11.82
C ASP A 100 -3.41 11.47 -10.97
N ILE A 101 -2.08 11.55 -11.17
CA ILE A 101 -1.23 12.59 -10.57
C ILE A 101 -1.71 13.98 -11.00
N LYS A 102 -1.93 14.20 -12.31
CA LYS A 102 -2.38 15.48 -12.88
C LYS A 102 -3.82 15.85 -12.51
N ASP A 103 -4.66 14.86 -12.22
CA ASP A 103 -6.01 15.10 -11.69
C ASP A 103 -5.98 15.59 -10.23
N MET A 104 -5.03 15.08 -9.41
CA MET A 104 -4.97 15.39 -7.97
C MET A 104 -4.24 16.70 -7.66
N PHE A 105 -3.24 17.06 -8.48
CA PHE A 105 -2.33 18.16 -8.21
C PHE A 105 -2.06 18.98 -9.46
N ASP A 106 -1.94 20.30 -9.26
CA ASP A 106 -1.54 21.19 -10.33
C ASP A 106 -0.04 21.05 -10.64
N LYS A 107 0.35 21.48 -11.84
CA LYS A 107 1.74 21.41 -12.28
C LYS A 107 2.71 22.06 -11.28
N LYS A 108 2.31 23.17 -10.67
CA LYS A 108 3.14 23.88 -9.69
C LYS A 108 3.44 23.03 -8.46
N THR A 109 2.47 22.27 -7.95
CA THR A 109 2.67 21.35 -6.83
C THR A 109 3.54 20.16 -7.24
N LEU A 110 3.34 19.63 -8.46
CA LEU A 110 4.12 18.51 -8.98
C LEU A 110 5.60 18.86 -9.20
N ASP A 111 5.88 20.09 -9.59
CA ASP A 111 7.24 20.62 -9.81
C ASP A 111 7.95 21.00 -8.48
N LEU A 112 7.31 20.85 -7.31
CA LEU A 112 7.96 21.11 -6.02
C LEU A 112 9.05 20.06 -5.76
N SER A 113 10.28 20.52 -5.55
CA SER A 113 11.39 19.68 -5.13
C SER A 113 11.36 19.52 -3.62
N LEU A 114 11.29 18.28 -3.14
CA LEU A 114 11.24 17.93 -1.72
C LEU A 114 12.25 16.81 -1.46
N ASN A 115 12.81 16.75 -0.25
CA ASN A 115 13.52 15.57 0.22
C ASN A 115 12.53 14.48 0.72
N GLY A 116 13.04 13.32 1.13
CA GLY A 116 12.21 12.19 1.57
C GLY A 116 11.28 12.50 2.75
N ASP A 117 11.77 13.21 3.76
CA ASP A 117 10.99 13.57 4.95
C ASP A 117 9.89 14.59 4.60
N GLU A 118 10.23 15.59 3.79
CA GLU A 118 9.28 16.59 3.30
C GLU A 118 8.22 15.99 2.39
N PHE A 119 8.60 14.99 1.59
CA PHE A 119 7.66 14.23 0.77
C PHE A 119 6.71 13.38 1.62
N GLN A 120 7.20 12.74 2.68
CA GLN A 120 6.35 12.03 3.63
C GLN A 120 5.31 12.97 4.26
N ASP A 121 5.74 14.15 4.72
CA ASP A 121 4.87 15.19 5.23
C ASP A 121 3.85 15.67 4.19
N PHE A 122 4.27 15.78 2.92
CA PHE A 122 3.39 16.13 1.82
C PHE A 122 2.28 15.09 1.63
N ILE A 123 2.60 13.79 1.66
CA ILE A 123 1.60 12.71 1.56
C ILE A 123 0.60 12.80 2.71
N VAL A 124 1.07 12.97 3.95
CA VAL A 124 0.21 13.08 5.14
C VAL A 124 -0.72 14.29 5.03
N LYS A 125 -0.21 15.46 4.65
CA LYS A 125 -1.02 16.69 4.48
C LYS A 125 -2.07 16.57 3.38
N ASN A 126 -1.84 15.74 2.38
CA ASN A 126 -2.73 15.55 1.23
C ASN A 126 -3.51 14.23 1.23
N GLN A 127 -3.51 13.50 2.35
CA GLN A 127 -4.13 12.18 2.48
C GLN A 127 -5.58 12.13 1.96
N ALA A 128 -6.37 13.18 2.22
CA ALA A 128 -7.77 13.27 1.76
C ALA A 128 -7.90 13.22 0.23
N LYS A 129 -6.96 13.79 -0.52
CA LYS A 129 -6.96 13.75 -2.00
C LYS A 129 -6.69 12.34 -2.51
N PHE A 130 -5.73 11.65 -1.90
CA PHE A 130 -5.42 10.26 -2.24
C PHE A 130 -6.62 9.33 -1.96
N LEU A 131 -7.24 9.47 -0.79
CA LEU A 131 -8.44 8.70 -0.43
C LEU A 131 -9.61 9.01 -1.39
N GLY A 132 -9.86 10.28 -1.69
CA GLY A 132 -10.92 10.67 -2.63
C GLY A 132 -10.70 10.13 -4.05
N LYS A 133 -9.45 10.08 -4.53
CA LYS A 133 -9.13 9.47 -5.82
C LYS A 133 -9.32 7.95 -5.80
N LEU A 134 -8.94 7.28 -4.72
CA LEU A 134 -9.21 5.84 -4.54
C LEU A 134 -10.71 5.55 -4.55
N GLU A 135 -11.52 6.35 -3.87
CA GLU A 135 -12.99 6.25 -3.90
C GLU A 135 -13.55 6.48 -5.31
N SER A 136 -13.05 7.48 -6.04
CA SER A 136 -13.44 7.75 -7.43
C SER A 136 -13.12 6.59 -8.36
N LEU A 137 -11.95 5.96 -8.20
CA LEU A 137 -11.56 4.80 -9.01
C LEU A 137 -12.40 3.56 -8.66
N ALA A 138 -12.73 3.36 -7.39
CA ALA A 138 -13.58 2.27 -6.93
C ALA A 138 -15.04 2.42 -7.41
N THR A 139 -15.54 3.65 -7.51
CA THR A 139 -16.92 3.93 -7.99
C THR A 139 -17.06 3.95 -9.51
N GLN A 140 -15.99 4.24 -10.26
CA GLN A 140 -15.99 4.15 -11.73
C GLN A 140 -15.82 2.71 -12.26
N GLY A 141 -15.40 1.77 -11.41
CA GLY A 141 -15.29 0.34 -11.73
C GLY A 141 -16.52 -0.51 -11.39
N GLY A 142 -17.65 0.13 -11.00
CA GLY A 142 -18.91 -0.52 -10.62
C GLY A 142 -20.00 -0.41 -11.68
#